data_AF-A0A101IVD8-F1
#
_entry.id   AF-A0A101IVD8-F1
#
_cell.length_a   1.000
_cell.length_b   1.000
_cell.length_c   1.000
_cell.angle_alpha   90.00
_cell.angle_beta   90.00
_cell.angle_gamma   90.00
#
_symmetry.space_group_name_H-M   'P 1'
#
loop_
_entity.id
_entity.type
_entity.pdbx_description
1 polymer ?
#
loop_
_entity_poly.entity_id
_entity_poly.type
_entity_poly.pdbx_seq_one_letter_code
_entity_poly.pdbx_strand_id
1 'polypeptide(L)'
;MLEEIFTFRHEDDAMDFANELKHGGVKPRIESGCTCYTDHQLMIPISIIRSLKLFEGADDENLTKRLDEILNGLKVDIERYFGEAKVGDLVEDPFDRKQLISATLEYITQTENSDSSSDELEKSEEELLKEKEWKEAAIYMNTIRILNESGMLKQEPGGWRVLEEIDHEKICIPIPMEVLDSIESDILDTKTKKIGAEAYAIPEWRVIAPPSFYTSEVIEDIEDILYEYDIDDDLLDDIISSIRTKEIIIESIFRFIKEKGVVSEDEVISWLTGQAVGINNREGIEIIAQTYYNPIVIEGIIQDLKKIHYLKGKPDKLRLA
;
A
#
# COMPACT_ATOMS: atom_id res chain seq x y z
N MET A 1 -19.09 -16.96 4.50
CA MET A 1 -18.90 -16.25 5.78
C MET A 1 -19.45 -14.85 5.57
N LEU A 2 -20.31 -14.39 6.47
CA LEU A 2 -21.10 -13.16 6.33
C LEU A 2 -20.49 -11.94 7.04
N GLU A 3 -19.29 -12.08 7.61
CA GLU A 3 -18.54 -10.92 8.08
C GLU A 3 -17.91 -10.21 6.87
N GLU A 4 -18.12 -8.90 6.78
CA GLU A 4 -17.43 -8.04 5.80
C GLU A 4 -16.30 -7.29 6.48
N ILE A 5 -15.17 -7.17 5.79
CA ILE A 5 -13.98 -6.48 6.28
C ILE A 5 -13.65 -5.38 5.30
N PHE A 6 -13.81 -4.13 5.73
CA PHE A 6 -13.43 -2.93 4.99
C PHE A 6 -12.11 -2.42 5.55
N THR A 7 -11.13 -2.15 4.71
CA THR A 7 -9.77 -1.77 5.14
C THR A 7 -9.46 -0.35 4.68
N PHE A 8 -9.03 0.49 5.63
CA PHE A 8 -8.74 1.91 5.44
C PHE A 8 -7.30 2.23 5.82
N ARG A 9 -6.74 3.27 5.19
CA ARG A 9 -5.40 3.79 5.51
C ARG A 9 -5.43 4.77 6.69
N HIS A 10 -6.52 5.50 6.86
CA HIS A 10 -6.68 6.51 7.90
C HIS A 10 -7.68 6.07 8.97
N GLU A 11 -7.39 6.42 10.22
CA GLU A 11 -8.25 6.10 11.36
C GLU A 11 -9.59 6.82 11.25
N ASP A 12 -9.57 8.09 10.82
CA ASP A 12 -10.75 8.94 10.73
C ASP A 12 -11.78 8.36 9.74
N ASP A 13 -11.34 7.95 8.54
CA ASP A 13 -12.21 7.31 7.55
C ASP A 13 -12.81 6.00 8.09
N ALA A 14 -12.00 5.17 8.76
CA ALA A 14 -12.48 3.93 9.36
C ALA A 14 -13.52 4.19 10.47
N MET A 15 -13.31 5.23 11.27
CA MET A 15 -14.20 5.61 12.35
C MET A 15 -15.51 6.20 11.81
N ASP A 16 -15.41 7.02 10.77
CA ASP A 16 -16.53 7.63 10.07
C ASP A 16 -17.41 6.56 9.41
N PHE A 17 -16.81 5.68 8.60
CA PHE A 17 -17.52 4.55 7.99
C PHE A 17 -18.15 3.63 9.04
N ALA A 18 -17.44 3.35 10.13
CA ALA A 18 -18.00 2.56 11.22
C ALA A 18 -19.17 3.27 11.93
N ASN A 19 -19.25 4.60 11.89
CA ASN A 19 -20.39 5.34 12.42
C ASN A 19 -21.57 5.30 11.44
N GLU A 20 -21.36 5.40 10.13
CA GLU A 20 -22.41 5.19 9.12
C GLU A 20 -23.06 3.81 9.28
N LEU A 21 -22.25 2.75 9.42
CA LEU A 21 -22.75 1.42 9.73
C LEU A 21 -23.57 1.37 11.03
N LYS A 22 -23.16 2.10 12.09
CA LYS A 22 -23.93 2.18 13.35
C LYS A 22 -25.25 2.92 13.19
N HIS A 23 -25.29 3.98 12.41
CA HIS A 23 -26.53 4.71 12.11
C HIS A 23 -27.54 3.79 11.40
N GLY A 24 -27.06 2.95 10.49
CA GLY A 24 -27.86 1.91 9.83
C GLY A 24 -28.13 0.65 10.68
N GLY A 25 -27.82 0.66 11.97
CA GLY A 25 -28.16 -0.40 12.92
C GLY A 25 -27.17 -1.56 13.02
N VAL A 26 -26.02 -1.47 12.36
CA VAL A 26 -24.95 -2.47 12.41
C VAL A 26 -23.99 -2.16 13.56
N LYS A 27 -23.47 -3.17 14.24
CA LYS A 27 -22.45 -2.98 15.30
C LYS A 27 -21.08 -3.44 14.80
N PRO A 28 -20.36 -2.62 14.02
CA PRO A 28 -19.05 -2.99 13.52
C PRO A 28 -18.03 -3.03 14.67
N ARG A 29 -17.00 -3.85 14.47
CA ARG A 29 -15.77 -3.84 15.28
C ARG A 29 -14.67 -3.18 14.46
N ILE A 30 -13.86 -2.36 15.11
CA ILE A 30 -12.69 -1.74 14.49
C ILE A 30 -11.44 -2.41 15.04
N GLU A 31 -10.54 -2.83 14.16
CA GLU A 31 -9.24 -3.39 14.52
C GLU A 31 -8.14 -2.60 13.83
N SER A 32 -7.10 -2.24 14.58
CA SER A 32 -5.88 -1.71 13.99
C SER A 32 -4.94 -2.85 13.62
N GLY A 33 -4.25 -2.68 12.51
CA GLY A 33 -3.26 -3.61 12.00
C GLY A 33 -2.17 -2.87 11.23
N CYS A 34 -1.31 -3.65 10.58
CA CYS A 34 -0.38 -3.13 9.60
C CYS A 34 -0.13 -4.18 8.54
N THR A 35 0.09 -3.72 7.31
CA THR A 35 0.65 -4.56 6.25
C THR A 35 2.12 -4.21 6.12
N CYS A 36 2.96 -5.24 6.26
CA CYS A 36 4.41 -5.11 6.13
C CYS A 36 4.80 -5.45 4.70
N TYR A 37 5.48 -4.52 4.05
CA TYR A 37 6.03 -4.71 2.72
C TYR A 37 7.54 -4.85 2.82
N THR A 38 8.13 -5.53 1.86
CA THR A 38 9.58 -5.62 1.73
C THR A 38 9.90 -5.49 0.25
N ASP A 39 10.31 -4.28 -0.12
CA ASP A 39 10.68 -3.96 -1.47
C ASP A 39 12.15 -4.32 -1.63
N HIS A 40 12.39 -5.25 -2.54
CA HIS A 40 13.72 -5.68 -2.86
C HIS A 40 14.26 -4.78 -3.96
N GLN A 41 15.46 -4.27 -3.73
CA GLN A 41 16.14 -3.36 -4.64
C GLN A 41 17.51 -3.92 -4.95
N LEU A 42 17.93 -3.78 -6.20
CA LEU A 42 19.29 -4.07 -6.59
C LEU A 42 20.09 -2.77 -6.53
N MET A 43 21.19 -2.78 -5.79
CA MET A 43 22.13 -1.67 -5.78
C MET A 43 23.00 -1.77 -7.04
N ILE A 44 22.70 -0.95 -8.06
CA ILE A 44 23.36 -1.01 -9.37
C ILE A 44 24.28 0.20 -9.55
N PRO A 45 25.56 0.00 -9.92
CA PRO A 45 26.47 1.08 -10.30
C PRO A 45 25.94 1.94 -11.45
N ILE A 46 26.12 3.27 -11.36
CA ILE A 46 25.73 4.23 -12.42
C ILE A 46 26.28 3.83 -13.80
N SER A 47 27.53 3.35 -13.86
CA SER A 47 28.14 2.85 -15.10
C SER A 47 27.36 1.72 -15.78
N ILE A 48 26.71 0.86 -15.00
CA ILE A 48 25.87 -0.22 -15.51
C ILE A 48 24.51 0.33 -15.93
N ILE A 49 23.91 1.23 -15.13
CA ILE A 49 22.63 1.86 -15.47
C ILE A 49 22.67 2.52 -16.85
N ARG A 50 23.74 3.28 -17.13
CA ARG A 50 23.98 3.89 -18.45
C ARG A 50 24.13 2.86 -19.56
N SER A 51 24.84 1.76 -19.28
CA SER A 51 25.04 0.68 -20.25
C SER A 51 23.73 -0.06 -20.58
N LEU A 52 22.85 -0.20 -19.60
CA LEU A 52 21.54 -0.83 -19.74
C LEU A 52 20.51 0.07 -20.42
N LYS A 53 20.80 1.37 -20.59
CA LYS A 53 19.87 2.33 -21.19
C LYS A 53 18.48 2.28 -20.54
N LEU A 54 18.47 1.98 -19.25
CA LEU A 54 17.29 1.74 -18.40
C LEU A 54 16.19 2.81 -18.52
N PHE A 55 16.57 4.01 -18.95
CA PHE A 55 15.70 5.19 -19.04
C PHE A 55 15.54 5.74 -20.47
N GLU A 56 16.19 5.15 -21.49
CA GLU A 56 16.13 5.65 -22.87
C GLU A 56 14.89 5.20 -23.66
N GLY A 57 14.13 4.21 -23.15
CA GLY A 57 12.97 3.62 -23.82
C GLY A 57 11.60 4.13 -23.36
N ALA A 58 11.54 4.96 -22.31
CA ALA A 58 10.32 5.65 -21.94
C ALA A 58 10.14 6.83 -22.91
N ASP A 59 8.95 7.05 -23.46
CA ASP A 59 8.56 8.14 -24.39
C ASP A 59 8.76 9.58 -23.82
N ASP A 60 9.59 9.75 -22.80
CA ASP A 60 9.77 10.97 -22.04
C ASP A 60 11.26 11.35 -22.01
N GLU A 61 11.71 12.09 -23.04
CA GLU A 61 13.04 12.73 -23.11
C GLU A 61 13.38 13.53 -21.83
N ASN A 62 12.37 13.88 -21.04
CA ASN A 62 12.49 14.60 -19.77
C ASN A 62 13.10 13.74 -18.64
N LEU A 63 12.83 12.44 -18.59
CA LEU A 63 13.30 11.56 -17.51
C LEU A 63 14.81 11.32 -17.56
N THR A 64 15.35 11.03 -18.74
CA THR A 64 16.80 10.82 -18.93
C THR A 64 17.58 12.10 -18.60
N LYS A 65 17.08 13.25 -19.06
CA LYS A 65 17.70 14.55 -18.77
C LYS A 65 17.65 14.90 -17.28
N ARG A 66 16.52 14.64 -16.61
CA ARG A 66 16.36 14.87 -15.17
C ARG A 66 17.29 13.95 -14.36
N LEU A 67 17.46 12.71 -14.78
CA LEU A 67 18.42 11.80 -14.16
C LEU A 67 19.85 12.33 -14.30
N ASP A 68 20.26 12.75 -15.50
CA ASP A 68 21.58 13.32 -15.71
C ASP A 68 21.81 14.60 -14.87
N GLU A 69 20.81 15.44 -14.70
CA GLU A 69 20.87 16.61 -13.82
C GLU A 69 21.08 16.21 -12.35
N ILE A 70 20.34 15.22 -11.85
CA ILE A 70 20.50 14.68 -10.48
C ILE A 70 21.89 14.09 -10.29
N LEU A 71 22.37 13.29 -11.24
CA LEU A 71 23.68 12.65 -11.17
C LEU A 71 24.83 13.66 -11.24
N ASN A 72 24.70 14.70 -12.06
CA ASN A 72 25.68 15.79 -12.10
C ASN A 72 25.69 16.60 -10.79
N GLY A 73 24.53 16.85 -10.19
CA GLY A 73 24.42 17.46 -8.86
C GLY A 73 25.16 16.62 -7.81
N LEU A 74 24.87 15.31 -7.75
CA LEU A 74 25.52 14.39 -6.83
C LEU A 74 27.05 14.37 -7.01
N LYS A 75 27.54 14.43 -8.25
CA LYS A 75 28.99 14.51 -8.52
C LYS A 75 29.61 15.76 -7.91
N VAL A 76 28.98 16.92 -8.10
CA VAL A 76 29.45 18.19 -7.52
C VAL A 76 29.48 18.11 -6.00
N ASP A 77 28.44 17.53 -5.38
CA ASP A 77 28.36 17.38 -3.93
C ASP A 77 29.44 16.44 -3.40
N ILE A 78 29.71 15.33 -4.09
CA ILE A 78 30.77 14.40 -3.72
C ILE A 78 32.15 15.06 -3.82
N GLU A 79 32.43 15.74 -4.93
CA GLU A 79 33.69 16.49 -5.10
C GLU A 79 33.84 17.55 -4.00
N ARG A 80 32.74 18.21 -3.62
CA ARG A 80 32.71 19.25 -2.58
C ARG A 80 33.06 18.72 -1.19
N TYR A 81 32.51 17.58 -0.78
CA TYR A 81 32.70 17.05 0.58
C TYR A 81 33.84 16.03 0.69
N PHE A 82 34.15 15.31 -0.39
CA PHE A 82 35.06 14.16 -0.39
C PHE A 82 36.10 14.19 -1.51
N GLY A 83 36.15 15.21 -2.37
CA GLY A 83 37.00 15.22 -3.57
C GLY A 83 38.50 15.11 -3.34
N GLU A 84 39.00 15.49 -2.15
CA GLU A 84 40.41 15.34 -1.77
C GLU A 84 40.70 14.06 -0.97
N ALA A 85 39.67 13.34 -0.55
CA ALA A 85 39.78 12.20 0.35
C ALA A 85 40.31 10.96 -0.39
N LYS A 86 41.28 10.27 0.21
CA LYS A 86 41.90 9.06 -0.31
C LYS A 86 41.43 7.84 0.47
N VAL A 87 41.61 6.66 -0.13
CA VAL A 87 41.36 5.38 0.54
C VAL A 87 42.14 5.31 1.85
N GLY A 88 41.41 5.08 2.94
CA GLY A 88 41.93 5.03 4.31
C GLY A 88 41.80 6.33 5.09
N ASP A 89 41.52 7.46 4.45
CA ASP A 89 41.35 8.75 5.12
C ASP A 89 40.10 8.74 6.02
N LEU A 90 40.17 9.49 7.13
CA LEU A 90 39.03 9.80 7.98
C LEU A 90 38.60 11.23 7.68
N VAL A 91 37.44 11.37 7.04
CA VAL A 91 36.83 12.68 6.81
C VAL A 91 36.00 13.02 8.03
N GLU A 92 36.36 14.10 8.72
CA GLU A 92 35.65 14.54 9.92
C GLU A 92 34.23 15.00 9.57
N ASP A 93 33.26 14.68 10.43
CA ASP A 93 31.92 15.25 10.30
C ASP A 93 32.00 16.80 10.46
N PRO A 94 31.28 17.59 9.63
CA PRO A 94 31.15 19.01 9.87
C PRO A 94 30.55 19.24 11.26
N PHE A 95 31.01 20.30 11.93
CA PHE A 95 30.72 20.56 13.35
C PHE A 95 29.21 20.46 13.63
N ASP A 96 28.87 19.56 14.56
CA ASP A 96 27.54 19.25 15.10
C ASP A 96 26.55 18.48 14.20
N ARG A 97 26.92 17.25 13.83
CA ARG A 97 26.05 16.24 13.19
C ARG A 97 24.65 16.10 13.81
N LYS A 98 24.50 16.28 15.11
CA LYS A 98 23.17 16.22 15.76
C LYS A 98 22.28 17.38 15.30
N GLN A 99 22.84 18.58 15.20
CA GLN A 99 22.13 19.75 14.69
C GLN A 99 21.77 19.56 13.22
N LEU A 100 22.67 18.98 12.40
CA LEU A 100 22.39 18.67 10.99
C LEU A 100 21.25 17.67 10.82
N ILE A 101 21.21 16.60 11.63
CA ILE A 101 20.11 15.62 11.60
C ILE A 101 18.78 16.27 12.00
N SER A 102 18.76 17.06 13.07
CA SER A 102 17.57 17.79 13.51
C SER A 102 17.07 18.78 12.45
N ALA A 103 17.99 19.54 11.85
CA ALA A 103 17.72 20.45 10.75
C ALA A 103 17.12 19.77 9.51
N THR A 104 17.67 18.61 9.11
CA THR A 104 17.14 17.85 7.97
C THR A 104 15.74 17.33 8.23
N LEU A 105 15.45 16.82 9.43
CA LEU A 105 14.12 16.37 9.80
C LEU A 105 13.09 17.51 9.78
N GLU A 106 13.45 18.68 10.32
CA GLU A 106 12.59 19.88 10.28
C GLU A 106 12.30 20.34 8.84
N TYR A 107 13.29 20.30 7.95
CA TYR A 107 13.09 20.63 6.54
C TYR A 107 12.11 19.67 5.84
N ILE A 108 12.28 18.36 6.03
CA ILE A 108 11.39 17.34 5.45
C ILE A 108 9.95 17.56 5.93
N THR A 109 9.76 17.75 7.24
CA THR A 109 8.44 18.02 7.83
C THR A 109 7.81 19.31 7.30
N GLN A 110 8.60 20.35 7.02
CA GLN A 110 8.06 21.59 6.41
C GLN A 110 7.65 21.40 4.96
N THR A 111 8.43 20.66 4.17
CA THR A 111 8.10 20.37 2.76
C THR A 111 6.92 19.42 2.60
N GLU A 112 6.72 18.49 3.54
CA GLU A 112 5.59 17.55 3.54
C GLU A 112 4.28 18.21 4.03
N ASN A 113 4.36 19.18 4.95
CA ASN A 113 3.19 19.92 5.42
C ASN A 113 2.84 21.14 4.55
N SER A 114 3.66 21.47 3.55
CA SER A 114 3.37 22.56 2.61
C SER A 114 2.48 22.08 1.46
N ASP A 115 1.29 21.57 1.78
CA ASP A 115 0.21 21.50 0.81
C ASP A 115 -0.29 22.92 0.54
N SER A 116 -0.01 23.39 -0.68
CA SER A 116 -0.80 24.36 -1.44
C SER A 116 -1.59 25.43 -0.67
N SER A 117 -0.94 26.34 0.03
CA SER A 117 -1.24 27.78 0.03
C SER A 117 -0.48 28.45 1.17
N SER A 118 0.56 29.20 0.85
CA SER A 118 0.97 30.28 1.74
C SER A 118 1.47 31.41 0.89
N ASP A 119 0.73 32.51 0.94
CA ASP A 119 1.14 33.83 0.50
C ASP A 119 2.62 34.04 0.80
N GLU A 120 3.33 34.63 -0.17
CA GLU A 120 4.72 35.10 -0.06
C GLU A 120 4.81 36.15 1.07
N LEU A 121 4.79 35.72 2.32
CA LEU A 121 5.26 36.51 3.44
C LEU A 121 6.78 36.60 3.31
N GLU A 122 7.30 37.83 3.30
CA GLU A 122 8.73 38.09 3.27
C GLU A 122 9.42 37.33 4.41
N LYS A 123 10.09 36.23 4.07
CA LYS A 123 10.92 35.47 5.01
C LYS A 123 11.98 36.40 5.58
N SER A 124 12.17 36.36 6.89
CA SER A 124 13.24 37.13 7.53
C SER A 124 14.61 36.63 7.08
N GLU A 125 15.63 37.49 7.16
CA GLU A 125 17.02 37.13 6.82
C GLU A 125 17.52 35.94 7.67
N GLU A 126 17.03 35.81 8.90
CA GLU A 126 17.35 34.69 9.81
C GLU A 126 16.69 33.37 9.38
N GLU A 127 15.46 33.41 8.88
CA GLU A 127 14.76 32.23 8.33
C GLU A 127 15.38 31.76 7.02
N LEU A 128 15.78 32.68 6.14
CA LEU A 128 16.48 32.35 4.90
C LEU A 128 17.85 31.72 5.18
N LEU A 129 18.55 32.18 6.21
CA LEU A 129 19.83 31.60 6.63
C LEU A 129 19.64 30.17 7.18
N LYS A 130 18.63 29.94 8.04
CA LYS A 130 18.29 28.61 8.56
C LYS A 130 17.88 27.64 7.45
N GLU A 131 17.04 28.08 6.53
CA GLU A 131 16.64 27.25 5.38
C GLU A 131 17.84 26.84 4.53
N LYS A 132 18.81 27.74 4.34
CA LYS A 132 20.05 27.44 3.61
C LYS A 132 20.91 26.41 4.35
N GLU A 133 21.06 26.54 5.67
CA GLU A 133 21.77 25.58 6.51
C GLU A 133 21.09 24.20 6.50
N TRP A 134 19.77 24.16 6.52
CA TRP A 134 18.99 22.91 6.46
C TRP A 134 19.13 22.20 5.11
N LYS A 135 19.05 22.96 4.01
CA LYS A 135 19.28 22.42 2.66
C LYS A 135 20.69 21.84 2.52
N GLU A 136 21.69 22.57 3.00
CA GLU A 136 23.08 22.11 3.00
C GLU A 136 23.25 20.83 3.84
N ALA A 137 22.63 20.76 5.02
CA ALA A 137 22.62 19.58 5.87
C ALA A 137 22.00 18.37 5.17
N ALA A 138 20.85 18.56 4.51
CA ALA A 138 20.16 17.52 3.77
C ALA A 138 21.01 16.98 2.61
N ILE A 139 21.68 17.87 1.86
CA ILE A 139 22.58 17.51 0.76
C ILE A 139 23.77 16.68 1.28
N TYR A 140 24.43 17.12 2.36
CA TYR A 140 25.53 16.40 2.98
C TYR A 140 25.11 15.00 3.45
N MET A 141 24.00 14.90 4.18
CA MET A 141 23.48 13.64 4.71
C MET A 141 23.11 12.66 3.60
N ASN A 142 22.47 13.13 2.51
CA ASN A 142 22.15 12.28 1.37
C ASN A 142 23.42 11.81 0.65
N THR A 143 24.43 12.67 0.51
CA THR A 143 25.72 12.31 -0.12
C THR A 143 26.41 11.19 0.65
N ILE A 144 26.51 11.32 1.98
CA ILE A 144 27.06 10.26 2.84
C ILE A 144 26.27 8.97 2.71
N ARG A 145 24.93 9.07 2.77
CA ARG A 145 24.06 7.90 2.71
C ARG A 145 24.35 7.09 1.46
N ILE A 146 24.37 7.74 0.30
CA ILE A 146 24.64 7.13 -1.00
C ILE A 146 26.03 6.49 -1.04
N LEU A 147 27.07 7.19 -0.57
CA LEU A 147 28.44 6.65 -0.55
C LEU A 147 28.60 5.47 0.43
N ASN A 148 27.94 5.52 1.59
CA ASN A 148 27.94 4.45 2.58
C ASN A 148 27.15 3.21 2.10
N GLU A 149 25.97 3.40 1.51
CA GLU A 149 25.18 2.32 0.89
C GLU A 149 25.93 1.68 -0.29
N SER A 150 26.67 2.48 -1.05
CA SER A 150 27.59 1.99 -2.09
C SER A 150 28.76 1.19 -1.51
N GLY A 151 29.05 1.34 -0.21
CA GLY A 151 30.16 0.69 0.50
C GLY A 151 31.50 1.42 0.41
N MET A 152 31.50 2.66 -0.08
CA MET A 152 32.71 3.49 -0.22
C MET A 152 33.10 4.15 1.08
N LEU A 153 32.14 4.35 1.99
CA LEU A 153 32.36 4.91 3.31
C LEU A 153 31.98 3.92 4.40
N LYS A 154 32.56 4.13 5.58
CA LYS A 154 32.13 3.49 6.82
C LYS A 154 32.18 4.49 7.96
N GLN A 155 31.13 4.49 8.77
CA GLN A 155 31.09 5.33 9.95
C GLN A 155 32.12 4.88 11.00
N GLU A 156 32.89 5.83 11.52
CA GLU A 156 33.83 5.65 12.63
C GLU A 156 33.69 6.78 13.66
N PRO A 157 34.23 6.64 14.89
CA PRO A 157 34.27 7.73 15.85
C PRO A 157 34.98 8.95 15.25
N GLY A 158 34.27 10.08 15.12
CA GLY A 158 34.80 11.33 14.59
C GLY A 158 34.48 11.61 13.12
N GLY A 159 33.91 10.66 12.37
CA GLY A 159 33.48 10.92 10.99
C GLY A 159 33.34 9.67 10.12
N TRP A 160 33.75 9.79 8.86
CA TRP A 160 33.58 8.76 7.82
C TRP A 160 34.93 8.30 7.30
N ARG A 161 35.21 7.00 7.42
CA ARG A 161 36.40 6.40 6.80
C ARG A 161 36.12 6.03 5.37
N VAL A 162 37.02 6.43 4.47
CA VAL A 162 36.99 6.07 3.06
C VAL A 162 37.54 4.66 2.88
N LEU A 163 36.70 3.74 2.42
CA LEU A 163 37.05 2.33 2.22
C LEU A 163 37.50 2.03 0.79
N GLU A 164 36.93 2.74 -0.19
CA GLU A 164 37.20 2.56 -1.60
C GLU A 164 37.42 3.92 -2.28
N GLU A 165 38.00 3.90 -3.48
CA GLU A 165 38.12 5.10 -4.30
C GLU A 165 36.74 5.67 -4.60
N ILE A 166 36.52 6.93 -4.21
CA ILE A 166 35.27 7.64 -4.43
C ILE A 166 35.22 8.02 -5.90
N ASP A 167 34.49 7.21 -6.67
CA ASP A 167 34.23 7.41 -8.08
C ASP A 167 32.72 7.38 -8.33
N HIS A 168 32.19 8.48 -8.84
CA HIS A 168 30.79 8.62 -9.21
C HIS A 168 30.25 7.48 -10.09
N GLU A 169 31.04 6.89 -10.98
CA GLU A 169 30.57 5.80 -11.86
C GLU A 169 30.39 4.45 -11.14
N LYS A 170 30.99 4.32 -9.95
CA LYS A 170 30.91 3.14 -9.08
C LYS A 170 29.83 3.27 -8.00
N ILE A 171 29.22 4.45 -7.86
CA ILE A 171 28.12 4.67 -6.92
C ILE A 171 26.96 3.80 -7.33
N CYS A 172 26.43 3.06 -6.36
CA CYS A 172 25.29 2.20 -6.54
C CYS A 172 24.00 2.96 -6.19
N ILE A 173 23.03 2.89 -7.09
CA ILE A 173 21.69 3.42 -6.87
C ILE A 173 20.74 2.23 -6.66
N PRO A 174 19.81 2.31 -5.71
CA PRO A 174 18.76 1.30 -5.56
C PRO A 174 17.83 1.33 -6.77
N ILE A 175 17.69 0.19 -7.45
CA ILE A 175 16.71 -0.01 -8.51
C ILE A 175 15.74 -1.11 -8.07
N PRO A 176 14.41 -0.84 -8.01
CA PRO A 176 13.43 -1.86 -7.67
C PRO A 176 13.54 -3.09 -8.58
N MET A 177 13.45 -4.29 -8.00
CA MET A 177 13.59 -5.54 -8.79
C MET A 177 12.53 -5.65 -9.89
N GLU A 178 11.32 -5.13 -9.68
CA GLU A 178 10.23 -5.11 -10.68
C GLU A 178 10.63 -4.39 -11.98
N VAL A 179 11.43 -3.32 -11.87
CA VAL A 179 11.95 -2.59 -13.04
C VAL A 179 12.95 -3.47 -13.80
N LEU A 180 13.72 -4.29 -13.08
CA LEU A 180 14.75 -5.15 -13.66
C LEU A 180 14.18 -6.41 -14.31
N ASP A 181 13.05 -6.93 -13.83
CA ASP A 181 12.38 -8.10 -14.40
C ASP A 181 11.97 -7.88 -15.87
N SER A 182 11.80 -6.61 -16.27
CA SER A 182 11.50 -6.22 -17.66
C SER A 182 12.73 -6.17 -18.59
N ILE A 183 13.94 -6.38 -18.07
CA ILE A 183 15.20 -6.18 -18.78
C ILE A 183 15.85 -7.52 -19.10
N GLU A 184 15.82 -7.91 -20.37
CA GLU A 184 16.61 -9.03 -20.87
C GLU A 184 18.09 -8.61 -21.02
N SER A 185 18.89 -8.73 -19.95
CA SER A 185 20.32 -8.43 -20.01
C SER A 185 21.21 -9.34 -19.15
N ASP A 186 22.10 -10.05 -19.82
CA ASP A 186 23.17 -10.87 -19.21
C ASP A 186 24.17 -10.03 -18.38
N ILE A 187 24.16 -8.70 -18.53
CA ILE A 187 25.04 -7.77 -17.80
C ILE A 187 24.77 -7.84 -16.30
N LEU A 188 23.50 -8.03 -15.91
CA LEU A 188 23.14 -8.13 -14.51
C LEU A 188 23.73 -9.41 -13.90
N ASP A 189 23.71 -10.53 -14.60
CA ASP A 189 24.13 -11.83 -14.08
C ASP A 189 25.64 -12.02 -13.90
N THR A 190 26.44 -11.14 -14.51
CA THR A 190 27.90 -11.22 -14.49
C THR A 190 28.57 -10.32 -13.45
N LYS A 191 27.82 -9.45 -12.77
CA LYS A 191 28.36 -8.47 -11.81
C LYS A 191 27.97 -8.81 -10.38
N THR A 192 28.84 -8.47 -9.42
CA THR A 192 28.54 -8.63 -7.98
C THR A 192 27.38 -7.74 -7.58
N LYS A 193 26.24 -8.36 -7.27
CA LYS A 193 25.00 -7.70 -6.87
C LYS A 193 25.01 -7.45 -5.35
N LYS A 194 24.76 -6.22 -4.91
CA LYS A 194 24.33 -5.95 -3.53
C LYS A 194 22.81 -5.83 -3.55
N ILE A 195 22.12 -6.66 -2.78
CA ILE A 195 20.66 -6.60 -2.63
C ILE A 195 20.37 -5.71 -1.42
N GLY A 196 19.64 -4.63 -1.66
CA GLY A 196 18.98 -3.84 -0.64
C GLY A 196 17.57 -4.38 -0.42
N ALA A 197 17.07 -4.24 0.80
CA ALA A 197 15.66 -4.47 1.11
C ALA A 197 15.17 -3.29 1.93
N GLU A 198 14.16 -2.60 1.44
CA GLU A 198 13.44 -1.58 2.19
C GLU A 198 12.19 -2.24 2.78
N ALA A 199 12.16 -2.31 4.11
CA ALA A 199 11.01 -2.84 4.83
C ALA A 199 10.25 -1.68 5.47
N TYR A 200 8.98 -1.55 5.12
CA TYR A 200 8.08 -0.56 5.70
C TYR A 200 6.77 -1.22 6.12
N ALA A 201 6.14 -0.64 7.13
CA ALA A 201 4.85 -1.07 7.63
C ALA A 201 3.84 0.05 7.37
N ILE A 202 2.80 -0.24 6.61
CA ILE A 202 1.70 0.70 6.39
C ILE A 202 0.62 0.37 7.42
N PRO A 203 0.25 1.31 8.31
CA PRO A 203 -0.85 1.11 9.24
C PRO A 203 -2.16 0.91 8.47
N GLU A 204 -3.03 0.06 9.01
CA GLU A 204 -4.33 -0.23 8.43
C GLU A 204 -5.39 -0.31 9.53
N TRP A 205 -6.58 0.18 9.20
CA TRP A 205 -7.75 0.14 10.05
C TRP A 205 -8.82 -0.72 9.39
N ARG A 206 -9.26 -1.76 10.09
CA ARG A 206 -10.24 -2.72 9.58
C ARG A 206 -11.57 -2.53 10.28
N VAL A 207 -12.58 -2.15 9.51
CA VAL A 207 -13.97 -2.11 9.96
C VAL A 207 -14.62 -3.43 9.61
N ILE A 208 -14.93 -4.22 10.64
CA ILE A 208 -15.50 -5.56 10.53
C ILE A 208 -16.99 -5.47 10.80
N ALA A 209 -17.79 -5.57 9.73
CA ALA A 209 -19.24 -5.63 9.83
C ALA A 209 -19.68 -7.07 10.16
N PRO A 210 -20.44 -7.30 11.25
CA PRO A 210 -20.91 -8.63 11.61
C PRO A 210 -21.99 -9.15 10.65
N PRO A 211 -22.37 -10.44 10.70
CA PRO A 211 -23.40 -11.02 9.81
C PRO A 211 -24.75 -10.32 9.82
N SER A 212 -25.09 -9.55 10.87
CA SER A 212 -26.31 -8.74 10.92
C SER A 212 -26.34 -7.62 9.89
N PHE A 213 -25.20 -7.27 9.29
CA PHE A 213 -25.07 -6.35 8.17
C PHE A 213 -26.04 -6.68 7.03
N TYR A 214 -26.11 -7.96 6.65
CA TYR A 214 -27.00 -8.49 5.61
C TYR A 214 -28.50 -8.42 5.92
N THR A 215 -28.86 -7.91 7.08
CA THR A 215 -30.25 -7.78 7.53
C THR A 215 -30.58 -6.38 8.03
N SER A 216 -29.63 -5.45 7.84
CA SER A 216 -29.76 -4.06 8.26
C SER A 216 -30.14 -3.17 7.09
N GLU A 217 -30.75 -2.02 7.38
CA GLU A 217 -31.17 -1.06 6.34
C GLU A 217 -29.96 -0.47 5.59
N VAL A 218 -28.79 -0.42 6.24
CA VAL A 218 -27.55 0.14 5.65
C VAL A 218 -27.10 -0.58 4.37
N ILE A 219 -27.52 -1.83 4.14
CA ILE A 219 -27.13 -2.59 2.95
C ILE A 219 -27.76 -2.04 1.67
N GLU A 220 -28.88 -1.32 1.80
CA GLU A 220 -29.53 -0.67 0.66
C GLU A 220 -28.70 0.53 0.19
N ASP A 221 -28.11 1.28 1.12
CA ASP A 221 -27.35 2.51 0.89
C ASP A 221 -25.83 2.29 0.84
N ILE A 222 -25.34 1.04 0.96
CA ILE A 222 -23.90 0.76 1.10
C ILE A 222 -23.07 1.23 -0.09
N GLU A 223 -23.64 1.19 -1.30
CA GLU A 223 -22.98 1.67 -2.51
C GLU A 223 -22.74 3.18 -2.45
N ASP A 224 -23.74 3.94 -2.02
CA ASP A 224 -23.64 5.39 -1.85
C ASP A 224 -22.63 5.75 -0.74
N ILE A 225 -22.67 5.02 0.39
CA ILE A 225 -21.72 5.23 1.49
C ILE A 225 -20.29 4.97 1.03
N LEU A 226 -20.03 3.88 0.30
CA LEU A 226 -18.69 3.54 -0.16
C LEU A 226 -18.16 4.51 -1.23
N TYR A 227 -19.05 5.08 -2.04
CA TYR A 227 -18.70 6.07 -3.06
C TYR A 227 -18.11 7.36 -2.46
N GLU A 228 -18.45 7.70 -1.20
CA GLU A 228 -17.92 8.88 -0.52
C GLU A 228 -16.43 8.76 -0.14
N TYR A 229 -15.84 7.56 -0.20
CA TYR A 229 -14.45 7.29 0.20
C TYR A 229 -13.46 7.19 -0.98
N ASP A 230 -13.79 7.79 -2.13
CA ASP A 230 -12.95 7.85 -3.35
C ASP A 230 -12.37 6.47 -3.76
N ILE A 231 -13.17 5.42 -3.60
CA ILE A 231 -12.80 4.05 -4.01
C ILE A 231 -12.77 3.98 -5.54
N ASP A 232 -11.75 3.32 -6.09
CA ASP A 232 -11.67 3.02 -7.52
C ASP A 232 -12.94 2.29 -8.01
N ASP A 233 -13.52 2.74 -9.13
CA ASP A 233 -14.81 2.25 -9.63
C ASP A 233 -14.80 0.73 -9.87
N ASP A 234 -13.69 0.16 -10.37
CA ASP A 234 -13.59 -1.29 -10.61
C ASP A 234 -13.57 -2.05 -9.27
N LEU A 235 -12.86 -1.52 -8.27
CA LEU A 235 -12.83 -2.09 -6.92
C LEU A 235 -14.18 -1.98 -6.22
N LEU A 236 -14.89 -0.86 -6.38
CA LEU A 236 -16.23 -0.67 -5.85
C LEU A 236 -17.19 -1.70 -6.43
N ASP A 237 -17.17 -1.90 -7.75
CA ASP A 237 -18.02 -2.88 -8.44
C ASP A 237 -17.76 -4.31 -7.94
N ASP A 238 -16.51 -4.69 -7.70
CA ASP A 238 -16.16 -5.98 -7.12
C ASP A 238 -16.70 -6.17 -5.69
N ILE A 239 -16.60 -5.13 -4.84
CA ILE A 239 -17.13 -5.15 -3.47
C ILE A 239 -18.64 -5.31 -3.49
N ILE A 240 -19.35 -4.48 -4.27
CA ILE A 240 -20.81 -4.51 -4.36
C ILE A 240 -21.28 -5.86 -4.94
N SER A 241 -20.63 -6.35 -6.00
CA SER A 241 -20.93 -7.67 -6.58
C SER A 241 -20.79 -8.80 -5.55
N SER A 242 -19.76 -8.77 -4.72
CA SER A 242 -19.55 -9.73 -3.62
C SER A 242 -20.67 -9.67 -2.57
N ILE A 243 -21.08 -8.48 -2.14
CA ILE A 243 -22.17 -8.27 -1.20
C ILE A 243 -23.50 -8.78 -1.78
N ARG A 244 -23.86 -8.36 -3.00
CA ARG A 244 -25.10 -8.79 -3.68
C ARG A 244 -25.15 -10.30 -3.88
N THR A 245 -24.02 -10.93 -4.18
CA THR A 245 -23.95 -12.40 -4.31
C THR A 245 -24.32 -13.09 -3.00
N LYS A 246 -23.86 -12.58 -1.85
CA LYS A 246 -24.18 -13.14 -0.54
C LYS A 246 -25.66 -12.90 -0.17
N GLU A 247 -26.23 -11.74 -0.50
CA GLU A 247 -27.67 -11.47 -0.34
C GLU A 247 -28.53 -12.50 -1.09
N ILE A 248 -28.23 -12.75 -2.37
CA ILE A 248 -28.96 -13.73 -3.19
C ILE A 248 -28.92 -15.12 -2.56
N ILE A 249 -27.77 -15.54 -2.00
CA ILE A 249 -27.65 -16.82 -1.31
C ILE A 249 -28.55 -16.85 -0.07
N ILE A 250 -28.50 -15.80 0.77
CA ILE A 250 -29.32 -15.70 1.99
C ILE A 250 -30.81 -15.76 1.64
N GLU A 251 -31.27 -14.96 0.67
CA GLU A 251 -32.65 -14.95 0.21
C GLU A 251 -33.09 -16.32 -0.29
N SER A 252 -32.21 -17.00 -1.04
CA SER A 252 -32.49 -18.32 -1.57
C SER A 252 -32.60 -19.38 -0.47
N ILE A 253 -31.76 -19.32 0.57
CA ILE A 253 -31.88 -20.16 1.77
C ILE A 253 -33.23 -19.91 2.45
N PHE A 254 -33.58 -18.64 2.71
CA PHE A 254 -34.83 -18.30 3.38
C PHE A 254 -36.06 -18.73 2.58
N ARG A 255 -36.06 -18.52 1.26
CA ARG A 255 -37.12 -18.97 0.35
C ARG A 255 -37.30 -20.49 0.44
N PHE A 256 -36.21 -21.25 0.32
CA PHE A 256 -36.27 -22.71 0.35
C PHE A 256 -36.84 -23.24 1.68
N ILE A 257 -36.38 -22.70 2.82
CA ILE A 257 -36.88 -23.10 4.14
C ILE A 257 -38.34 -22.67 4.32
N LYS A 258 -38.73 -21.48 3.86
CA LYS A 258 -40.12 -20.99 3.92
C LYS A 258 -41.08 -21.89 3.15
N GLU A 259 -40.66 -22.41 2.00
CA GLU A 259 -41.48 -23.30 1.16
C GLU A 259 -41.58 -24.73 1.73
N LYS A 260 -40.50 -25.25 2.33
CA LYS A 260 -40.43 -26.64 2.81
C LYS A 260 -40.71 -26.80 4.31
N GLY A 261 -40.70 -25.71 5.07
CA GLY A 261 -40.90 -25.67 6.52
C GLY A 261 -39.67 -26.10 7.31
N VAL A 262 -39.37 -27.40 7.33
CA VAL A 262 -38.21 -27.98 8.05
C VAL A 262 -37.38 -28.77 7.06
N VAL A 263 -36.09 -28.45 6.96
CA VAL A 263 -35.14 -29.05 6.01
C VAL A 263 -33.82 -29.40 6.68
N SER A 264 -33.00 -30.21 6.04
CA SER A 264 -31.61 -30.45 6.43
C SER A 264 -30.64 -29.46 5.77
N GLU A 265 -29.47 -29.25 6.37
CA GLU A 265 -28.35 -28.48 5.80
C GLU A 265 -27.98 -29.00 4.40
N ASP A 266 -27.91 -30.33 4.23
CA ASP A 266 -27.61 -30.99 2.95
C ASP A 266 -28.67 -30.71 1.87
N GLU A 267 -29.95 -30.66 2.23
CA GLU A 267 -31.03 -30.34 1.28
C GLU A 267 -30.91 -28.89 0.77
N VAL A 268 -30.56 -27.95 1.65
CA VAL A 268 -30.33 -26.55 1.26
C VAL A 268 -29.14 -26.44 0.31
N ILE A 269 -28.02 -27.07 0.65
CA ILE A 269 -26.80 -27.08 -0.17
C ILE A 269 -27.08 -27.71 -1.53
N SER A 270 -27.69 -28.90 -1.56
CA SER A 270 -27.99 -29.61 -2.80
C SER A 270 -28.95 -28.82 -3.69
N TRP A 271 -29.90 -28.10 -3.11
CA TRP A 271 -30.82 -27.27 -3.88
C TRP A 271 -30.12 -26.05 -4.48
N LEU A 272 -29.34 -25.31 -3.70
CA LEU A 272 -28.62 -24.12 -4.16
C LEU A 272 -27.56 -24.43 -5.22
N THR A 273 -26.81 -25.52 -5.04
CA THR A 273 -25.79 -25.97 -6.00
C THR A 273 -26.39 -26.46 -7.32
N GLY A 274 -27.68 -26.81 -7.34
CA GLY A 274 -28.41 -27.27 -8.52
C GLY A 274 -29.20 -26.18 -9.27
N GLN A 275 -29.19 -24.93 -8.78
CA GLN A 275 -29.92 -23.81 -9.38
C GLN A 275 -29.03 -23.05 -10.37
N ALA A 276 -29.58 -22.64 -11.51
CA ALA A 276 -29.01 -21.55 -12.30
C ALA A 276 -29.47 -20.23 -11.69
N VAL A 277 -28.56 -19.28 -11.51
CA VAL A 277 -28.87 -17.97 -10.93
C VAL A 277 -28.69 -16.91 -12.01
N GLY A 278 -29.78 -16.22 -12.34
CA GLY A 278 -29.72 -15.02 -13.17
C GLY A 278 -29.13 -13.87 -12.36
N ILE A 279 -28.06 -13.26 -12.86
CA ILE A 279 -27.52 -12.01 -12.34
C ILE A 279 -27.88 -10.92 -13.35
N ASN A 280 -28.61 -9.90 -12.89
CA ASN A 280 -28.87 -8.72 -13.71
C ASN A 280 -27.69 -7.77 -13.56
N ASN A 281 -27.04 -7.41 -14.66
CA ASN A 281 -26.04 -6.35 -14.64
C ASN A 281 -26.71 -4.96 -14.65
N ARG A 282 -25.93 -3.90 -14.40
CA ARG A 282 -26.40 -2.50 -14.39
C ARG A 282 -27.06 -2.05 -15.72
N GLU A 283 -26.84 -2.79 -16.82
CA GLU A 283 -27.42 -2.52 -18.14
C GLU A 283 -28.77 -3.23 -18.38
N GLY A 284 -29.30 -3.98 -17.41
CA GLY A 284 -30.57 -4.71 -17.54
C GLY A 284 -30.47 -5.98 -18.38
N ILE A 285 -29.26 -6.52 -18.59
CA ILE A 285 -29.02 -7.80 -19.24
C ILE A 285 -29.04 -8.89 -18.16
N GLU A 286 -29.98 -9.82 -18.27
CA GLU A 286 -30.04 -11.02 -17.43
C GLU A 286 -28.98 -12.01 -17.93
N ILE A 287 -27.84 -12.08 -17.23
CA ILE A 287 -26.83 -13.11 -17.46
C ILE A 287 -27.24 -14.32 -16.63
N ILE A 288 -27.72 -15.37 -17.30
CA ILE A 288 -27.95 -16.67 -16.66
C ILE A 288 -26.57 -17.32 -16.43
N ALA A 289 -25.97 -17.02 -15.28
CA ALA A 289 -24.79 -17.72 -14.82
C ALA A 289 -25.24 -19.01 -14.13
N GLN A 290 -24.70 -20.16 -14.55
CA GLN A 290 -24.69 -21.35 -13.69
C GLN A 290 -23.68 -21.10 -12.57
N THR A 291 -24.09 -20.31 -11.58
CA THR A 291 -23.26 -20.03 -10.42
C THR A 291 -23.36 -21.22 -9.48
N TYR A 292 -22.41 -22.16 -9.61
CA TYR A 292 -22.24 -23.23 -8.64
C TYR A 292 -21.73 -22.63 -7.33
N TYR A 293 -22.64 -22.27 -6.43
CA TYR A 293 -22.25 -21.84 -5.10
C TYR A 293 -21.43 -22.93 -4.42
N ASN A 294 -20.24 -22.58 -3.94
CA ASN A 294 -19.40 -23.52 -3.22
C ASN A 294 -20.15 -23.99 -1.95
N PRO A 295 -20.33 -25.31 -1.73
CA PRO A 295 -21.01 -25.85 -0.55
C PRO A 295 -20.48 -25.29 0.79
N ILE A 296 -19.17 -25.07 0.87
CA ILE A 296 -18.51 -24.53 2.07
C ILE A 296 -18.98 -23.10 2.36
N VAL A 297 -19.23 -22.31 1.31
CA VAL A 297 -19.74 -20.94 1.46
C VAL A 297 -21.17 -20.97 2.00
N ILE A 298 -22.02 -21.84 1.45
CA ILE A 298 -23.42 -22.01 1.89
C ILE A 298 -23.46 -22.47 3.36
N GLU A 299 -22.67 -23.49 3.71
CA GLU A 299 -22.56 -24.00 5.08
C GLU A 299 -22.14 -22.88 6.04
N GLY A 300 -21.11 -22.11 5.68
CA GLY A 300 -20.66 -20.96 6.46
C GLY A 300 -21.76 -19.92 6.66
N ILE A 301 -22.52 -19.59 5.60
CA ILE A 301 -23.66 -18.67 5.66
C ILE A 301 -24.74 -19.20 6.60
N ILE A 302 -25.09 -20.48 6.52
CA ILE A 302 -26.07 -21.11 7.43
C ILE A 302 -25.62 -20.99 8.89
N GLN A 303 -24.34 -21.27 9.18
CA GLN A 303 -23.83 -21.14 10.55
C GLN A 303 -23.88 -19.69 11.03
N ASP A 304 -23.53 -18.72 10.19
CA ASP A 304 -23.60 -17.31 10.54
C ASP A 304 -25.04 -16.86 10.80
N LEU A 305 -26.01 -17.25 9.95
CA LEU A 305 -27.44 -17.02 10.16
C LEU A 305 -27.98 -17.66 11.45
N LYS A 306 -27.45 -18.82 11.87
CA LYS A 306 -27.76 -19.46 13.16
C LYS A 306 -27.21 -18.64 14.34
N LYS A 307 -25.99 -18.11 14.24
CA LYS A 307 -25.37 -17.26 15.27
C LYS A 307 -26.19 -15.99 15.52
N ILE A 308 -26.72 -15.38 14.46
CA ILE A 308 -27.59 -14.19 14.55
C ILE A 308 -29.07 -14.53 14.73
N HIS A 309 -29.41 -15.78 15.02
CA HIS A 309 -30.77 -16.25 15.33
C HIS A 309 -31.82 -16.05 14.23
N TYR A 310 -31.43 -16.00 12.97
CA TYR A 310 -32.36 -16.04 11.83
C TYR A 310 -32.75 -17.48 11.46
N LEU A 311 -31.87 -18.44 11.74
CA LEU A 311 -32.13 -19.86 11.61
C LEU A 311 -32.05 -20.56 12.97
N LYS A 312 -32.89 -21.58 13.17
CA LYS A 312 -32.90 -22.43 14.36
C LYS A 312 -32.98 -23.90 13.96
N GLY A 313 -32.46 -24.77 14.81
CA GLY A 313 -32.52 -26.22 14.62
C GLY A 313 -31.15 -26.88 14.57
N LYS A 314 -31.17 -28.22 14.50
CA LYS A 314 -30.00 -29.05 14.26
C LYS A 314 -29.74 -29.15 12.74
N PRO A 315 -28.56 -29.58 12.29
CA PRO A 315 -28.26 -29.75 10.87
C PRO A 315 -29.34 -30.52 10.10
N ASP A 316 -29.91 -31.59 10.68
CA ASP A 316 -30.94 -32.39 10.00
C ASP A 316 -32.36 -31.77 10.06
N LYS A 317 -32.55 -30.65 10.76
CA LYS A 317 -33.86 -30.04 11.07
C LYS A 317 -33.76 -28.51 11.22
N LEU A 318 -33.19 -27.85 10.23
CA LEU A 318 -33.21 -26.40 10.10
C LEU A 318 -34.62 -25.86 9.84
N ARG A 319 -34.89 -24.68 10.39
CA ARG A 319 -36.09 -23.87 10.13
C ARG A 319 -35.78 -22.39 10.35
N LEU A 320 -36.65 -21.53 9.83
CA LEU A 320 -36.65 -20.10 10.18
C LEU A 320 -36.94 -19.94 11.69
N ALA A 321 -36.34 -18.92 12.27
CA ALA A 321 -36.38 -18.65 13.70
C ALA A 321 -37.71 -18.12 14.22
#